data_AF-A0A1H4H046-F1
#
_entry.id   AF-A0A1H4H046-F1
#
_cell.length_a   1.000
_cell.length_b   1.000
_cell.length_c   1.000
_cell.angle_alpha   90.00
_cell.angle_beta   90.00
_cell.angle_gamma   90.00
#
_symmetry.space_group_name_H-M   'P 1'
#
loop_
_entity.id
_entity.type
_entity.pdbx_description
1 polymer ?
#
loop_
_entity_poly.entity_id
_entity_poly.type
_entity_poly.pdbx_seq_one_letter_code
_entity_poly.pdbx_strand_id
1 'polypeptide(L)'
;MATAVPAQHSDIHAHSRYWVVPAVRAVVALAAAAVITFTRDAHTATFGLIVFGAFAIVDGLATGVLSALLAGRRITRVLFAVQGAIGVIAGVLALALSSSGLGLFLYLVTVWAALTGILELYNGVRERGRDAAARDWLITGALTAVLALVLLFAPADAVLAIGLFGAWAVIVGVFQGIGAATLRGAARDRTPSHGAESGS
;
A
#
# COMPACT_ATOMS: atom_id res chain seq x y z
N MET A 1 -9.79 -45.43 21.13
CA MET A 1 -8.88 -45.02 20.04
C MET A 1 -9.38 -43.71 19.47
N ALA A 2 -8.73 -42.59 19.83
CA ALA A 2 -9.07 -41.29 19.28
C ALA A 2 -8.47 -41.17 17.88
N THR A 3 -9.32 -41.04 16.86
CA THR A 3 -8.91 -40.73 15.49
C THR A 3 -8.30 -39.34 15.46
N ALA A 4 -7.00 -39.24 15.19
CA ALA A 4 -6.36 -37.96 14.92
C ALA A 4 -7.05 -37.33 13.70
N VAL A 5 -7.73 -36.21 13.92
CA VAL A 5 -8.23 -35.36 12.82
C VAL A 5 -6.99 -34.86 12.08
N PRO A 6 -6.80 -35.19 10.79
CA PRO A 6 -5.69 -34.64 10.04
C PRO A 6 -5.83 -33.12 10.05
N ALA A 7 -4.83 -32.43 10.58
CA ALA A 7 -4.74 -30.98 10.47
C ALA A 7 -4.75 -30.66 8.98
N GLN A 8 -5.87 -30.12 8.50
CA GLN A 8 -6.00 -29.66 7.13
C GLN A 8 -5.05 -28.48 6.98
N HIS A 9 -3.82 -28.77 6.55
CA HIS A 9 -2.87 -27.78 6.07
C HIS A 9 -3.56 -27.11 4.88
N SER A 10 -4.25 -26.01 5.18
CA SER A 10 -4.75 -25.11 4.15
C SER A 10 -3.49 -24.50 3.55
N ASP A 11 -2.97 -25.11 2.49
CA ASP A 11 -1.84 -24.60 1.73
C ASP A 11 -2.27 -23.29 1.07
N ILE A 12 -2.35 -22.23 1.88
CA ILE A 12 -2.40 -20.86 1.39
C ILE A 12 -1.03 -20.63 0.78
N HIS A 13 -0.99 -20.75 -0.55
CA HIS A 13 0.19 -20.52 -1.37
C HIS A 13 0.55 -19.03 -1.31
N ALA A 14 1.11 -18.58 -0.18
CA ALA A 14 1.84 -17.33 -0.10
C ALA A 14 2.98 -17.43 -1.12
N HIS A 15 2.83 -16.74 -2.25
CA HIS A 15 3.88 -16.71 -3.27
C HIS A 15 5.15 -16.18 -2.61
N SER A 16 6.25 -16.93 -2.72
CA SER A 16 7.49 -16.70 -1.97
C SER A 16 8.08 -15.29 -2.10
N ARG A 17 7.63 -14.51 -3.09
CA ARG A 17 8.06 -13.14 -3.37
C ARG A 17 6.99 -12.06 -3.17
N TYR A 18 5.77 -12.40 -2.74
CA TYR A 18 4.70 -11.40 -2.59
C TYR A 18 5.04 -10.33 -1.54
N TRP A 19 5.86 -10.66 -0.52
CA TRP A 19 6.35 -9.73 0.49
C TRP A 19 7.04 -8.48 -0.09
N VAL A 20 7.53 -8.56 -1.33
CA VAL A 20 8.17 -7.42 -2.02
C VAL A 20 7.17 -6.28 -2.29
N VAL A 21 5.90 -6.60 -2.57
CA VAL A 21 4.87 -5.59 -2.84
C VAL A 21 4.69 -4.63 -1.65
N PRO A 22 4.32 -5.08 -0.44
CA PRO A 22 4.20 -4.20 0.72
C PRO A 22 5.55 -3.62 1.15
N ALA A 23 6.69 -4.30 0.94
CA ALA A 23 8.00 -3.75 1.28
C ALA A 23 8.33 -2.49 0.48
N VAL A 24 8.13 -2.52 -0.84
CA VAL A 24 8.42 -1.37 -1.71
C VAL A 24 7.47 -0.22 -1.39
N ARG A 25 6.17 -0.50 -1.28
CA ARG A 25 5.17 0.50 -0.93
C ARG A 25 5.42 1.13 0.45
N ALA A 26 5.87 0.35 1.43
CA ALA A 26 6.28 0.83 2.74
C ALA A 26 7.44 1.84 2.64
N VAL A 27 8.49 1.51 1.90
CA VAL A 27 9.64 2.41 1.70
C VAL A 27 9.20 3.72 1.04
N VAL A 28 8.34 3.64 0.02
CA VAL A 28 7.84 4.81 -0.72
C VAL A 28 6.98 5.70 0.19
N ALA A 29 6.08 5.13 0.97
CA ALA A 29 5.24 5.86 1.92
C ALA A 29 6.08 6.52 3.03
N LEU A 30 7.03 5.78 3.62
CA LEU A 30 7.91 6.31 4.66
C LEU A 30 8.84 7.41 4.14
N ALA A 31 9.33 7.28 2.89
CA ALA A 31 10.12 8.33 2.26
C ALA A 31 9.30 9.61 2.07
N ALA A 32 8.06 9.51 1.58
CA ALA A 32 7.15 10.66 1.44
C ALA A 32 6.86 11.30 2.80
N ALA A 33 6.59 10.50 3.83
CA ALA A 33 6.37 10.98 5.18
C ALA A 33 7.61 11.68 5.77
N ALA A 34 8.81 11.14 5.55
CA ALA A 34 10.05 11.75 6.01
C ALA A 34 10.28 13.11 5.33
N VAL A 35 10.05 13.20 4.01
CA VAL A 35 10.13 14.47 3.27
C VAL A 35 9.16 15.50 3.83
N ILE A 36 7.91 15.13 4.12
CA ILE A 36 6.92 16.03 4.71
C ILE A 36 7.35 16.47 6.12
N THR A 37 7.81 15.53 6.95
CA THR A 37 8.10 15.79 8.38
C THR A 37 9.36 16.63 8.59
N PHE A 38 10.41 16.39 7.80
CA PHE A 38 11.72 17.01 8.01
C PHE A 38 11.98 18.23 7.12
N THR A 39 11.07 18.59 6.22
CA THR A 39 11.19 19.83 5.43
C THR A 39 10.53 20.98 6.18
N ARG A 40 11.34 21.89 6.73
CA ARG A 40 10.85 23.10 7.40
C ARG A 40 10.23 24.08 6.38
N ASP A 41 9.24 24.84 6.83
CA ASP A 41 8.62 25.96 6.09
C ASP A 41 7.99 25.63 4.71
N ALA A 42 7.82 24.36 4.39
CA ALA A 42 7.37 23.92 3.06
C ALA A 42 5.85 23.64 2.95
N HIS A 43 5.01 24.18 3.83
CA HIS A 43 3.57 23.83 3.86
C HIS A 43 2.75 24.64 2.85
N THR A 44 3.27 24.72 1.62
CA THR A 44 2.57 25.32 0.49
C THR A 44 1.85 24.23 -0.31
N ALA A 45 0.76 24.60 -0.98
CA ALA A 45 0.06 23.66 -1.85
C ALA A 45 0.97 23.07 -2.94
N THR A 46 1.89 23.86 -3.47
CA THR A 46 2.88 23.41 -4.47
C THR A 46 3.76 22.29 -3.94
N PHE A 47 4.28 22.43 -2.72
CA PHE A 47 5.07 21.37 -2.08
C PHE A 47 4.24 20.10 -1.88
N GLY A 48 3.01 20.23 -1.35
CA GLY A 48 2.10 19.09 -1.18
C GLY A 48 1.86 18.35 -2.49
N LEU A 49 1.58 19.08 -3.58
CA LEU A 49 1.37 18.51 -4.91
C LEU A 49 2.61 17.83 -5.47
N ILE A 50 3.81 18.39 -5.26
CA ILE A 50 5.07 17.76 -5.69
C ILE A 50 5.31 16.45 -4.95
N VAL A 51 5.19 16.46 -3.62
CA VAL A 51 5.45 15.27 -2.80
C VAL A 51 4.40 14.18 -3.08
N PHE A 52 3.11 14.55 -3.09
CA PHE A 52 2.04 13.62 -3.45
C PHE A 52 2.22 13.09 -4.87
N GLY A 53 2.59 13.96 -5.82
CA GLY A 53 2.79 13.57 -7.21
C GLY A 53 3.88 12.51 -7.39
N ALA A 54 5.05 12.75 -6.80
CA ALA A 54 6.15 11.80 -6.79
C ALA A 54 5.77 10.49 -6.09
N PHE A 55 5.15 10.59 -4.91
CA PHE A 55 4.66 9.43 -4.16
C PHE A 55 3.67 8.59 -4.98
N ALA A 56 2.63 9.21 -5.54
CA ALA A 56 1.54 8.51 -6.21
C ALA A 56 1.99 7.83 -7.51
N ILE A 57 2.95 8.41 -8.23
CA ILE A 57 3.58 7.78 -9.39
C ILE A 57 4.37 6.54 -8.95
N VAL A 58 5.25 6.67 -7.95
CA VAL A 58 6.12 5.57 -7.54
C VAL A 58 5.32 4.43 -6.89
N ASP A 59 4.40 4.75 -5.97
CA ASP A 59 3.52 3.76 -5.33
C ASP A 59 2.56 3.14 -6.35
N GLY A 60 2.03 3.94 -7.30
CA GLY A 60 1.15 3.46 -8.36
C GLY A 60 1.86 2.48 -9.30
N LEU A 61 3.07 2.80 -9.74
CA LEU A 61 3.91 1.91 -10.54
C LEU A 61 4.29 0.64 -9.77
N ALA A 62 4.74 0.78 -8.52
CA ALA A 62 5.07 -0.36 -7.68
C ALA A 62 3.86 -1.29 -7.51
N THR A 63 2.68 -0.74 -7.19
CA THR A 63 1.46 -1.51 -6.98
C THR A 63 1.00 -2.20 -8.26
N GLY A 64 0.95 -1.48 -9.39
CA GLY A 64 0.50 -2.02 -10.67
C GLY A 64 1.44 -3.09 -11.23
N VAL A 65 2.74 -2.80 -11.28
CA VAL A 65 3.74 -3.69 -11.88
C VAL A 65 3.99 -4.90 -10.99
N LEU A 66 4.27 -4.71 -9.70
CA LEU A 66 4.60 -5.82 -8.82
C LEU A 66 3.40 -6.74 -8.60
N SER A 67 2.18 -6.19 -8.50
CA SER A 67 0.98 -7.04 -8.40
C SER A 67 0.69 -7.78 -9.71
N ALA A 68 0.95 -7.19 -10.88
CA ALA A 68 0.82 -7.90 -12.15
C ALA A 68 1.75 -9.11 -12.26
N LEU A 69 2.96 -9.00 -11.68
CA LEU A 69 3.97 -10.05 -11.68
C LEU A 69 3.75 -11.10 -10.58
N LEU A 70 3.29 -10.68 -9.40
CA LEU A 70 3.35 -11.50 -8.19
C LEU A 70 1.98 -11.97 -7.66
N ALA A 71 0.87 -11.35 -8.05
CA ALA A 71 -0.45 -11.77 -7.57
C ALA A 71 -0.93 -13.04 -8.27
N GLY A 72 -1.57 -13.97 -7.56
CA GLY A 72 -1.97 -15.26 -8.14
C GLY A 72 -3.11 -15.16 -9.16
N ARG A 73 -4.15 -14.36 -8.87
CA ARG A 73 -5.42 -14.39 -9.62
C ARG A 73 -5.54 -13.24 -10.62
N ARG A 74 -6.05 -13.52 -11.83
CA ARG A 74 -6.20 -12.55 -12.93
C ARG A 74 -6.96 -11.29 -12.52
N ILE A 75 -8.10 -11.44 -11.85
CA ILE A 75 -8.92 -10.30 -11.43
C ILE A 75 -8.22 -9.42 -10.38
N THR A 76 -7.52 -10.02 -9.43
CA THR A 76 -6.70 -9.29 -8.44
C THR A 76 -5.61 -8.49 -9.14
N ARG A 77 -4.93 -9.07 -10.14
CA ARG A 77 -3.96 -8.33 -10.98
C ARG A 77 -4.59 -7.14 -11.68
N VAL A 78 -5.78 -7.31 -12.27
CA VAL A 78 -6.50 -6.22 -12.95
C VAL A 78 -6.86 -5.10 -11.97
N LEU A 79 -7.38 -5.44 -10.79
CA LEU A 79 -7.76 -4.43 -9.79
C LEU A 79 -6.55 -3.65 -9.28
N PHE A 80 -5.41 -4.30 -9.04
CA PHE A 80 -4.18 -3.60 -8.68
C PHE A 80 -3.55 -2.81 -9.84
N ALA A 81 -3.71 -3.26 -11.09
CA ALA A 81 -3.31 -2.48 -12.25
C ALA A 81 -4.15 -1.21 -12.40
N VAL A 82 -5.47 -1.29 -12.16
CA VAL A 82 -6.37 -0.13 -12.11
C VAL A 82 -5.96 0.82 -10.98
N GLN A 83 -5.72 0.30 -9.77
CA GLN A 83 -5.21 1.10 -8.65
C GLN A 83 -3.90 1.81 -9.00
N GLY A 84 -2.96 1.09 -9.62
CA GLY A 84 -1.68 1.64 -10.07
C GLY A 84 -1.86 2.75 -11.11
N ALA A 85 -2.75 2.54 -12.08
CA ALA A 85 -3.07 3.55 -13.09
C ALA A 85 -3.70 4.81 -12.47
N ILE A 86 -4.61 4.66 -11.50
CA ILE A 86 -5.20 5.77 -10.75
C ILE A 86 -4.10 6.57 -10.04
N GLY A 87 -3.17 5.89 -9.36
CA GLY A 87 -2.02 6.53 -8.70
C GLY A 87 -1.13 7.32 -9.67
N VAL A 88 -0.75 6.70 -10.79
CA VAL A 88 0.10 7.35 -11.79
C VAL A 88 -0.60 8.56 -12.42
N ILE A 89 -1.87 8.43 -12.80
CA ILE A 89 -2.64 9.54 -13.38
C ILE A 89 -2.76 10.68 -12.37
N ALA A 90 -3.15 10.39 -11.12
CA ALA A 90 -3.26 11.39 -10.07
C ALA A 90 -1.92 12.09 -9.82
N GLY A 91 -0.83 11.34 -9.81
CA GLY A 91 0.50 11.92 -9.57
C GLY A 91 1.01 12.75 -10.74
N VAL A 92 0.79 12.32 -11.99
CA VAL A 92 1.11 13.12 -13.18
C VAL A 92 0.34 14.43 -13.18
N LEU A 93 -0.97 14.39 -12.87
CA LEU A 93 -1.78 15.60 -12.75
C LEU A 93 -1.27 16.51 -11.64
N ALA A 94 -0.89 15.96 -10.49
CA ALA A 94 -0.35 16.76 -9.38
C ALA A 94 0.94 17.48 -9.74
N LEU A 95 1.86 16.83 -10.46
CA LEU A 95 3.12 17.44 -10.90
C LEU A 95 2.91 18.47 -12.01
N ALA A 96 2.13 18.13 -13.04
CA ALA A 96 1.85 19.00 -14.19
C ALA A 96 1.11 20.27 -13.79
N LEU A 97 0.26 20.20 -12.76
CA LEU A 97 -0.58 21.28 -12.27
C LEU A 97 -0.16 21.76 -10.87
N SER A 98 1.11 21.58 -10.50
CA SER A 98 1.63 21.85 -9.15
C SER A 98 1.43 23.30 -8.66
N SER A 99 1.27 24.27 -9.56
CA SER A 99 0.97 25.67 -9.23
C SER A 99 -0.52 25.98 -9.02
N SER A 100 -1.42 24.99 -9.11
CA SER A 100 -2.88 25.20 -9.08
C SER A 100 -3.47 25.42 -7.68
N GLY A 101 -2.66 25.32 -6.63
CA GLY A 101 -3.07 25.66 -5.27
C GLY A 101 -3.75 24.51 -4.49
N LEU A 102 -4.23 24.85 -3.29
CA LEU A 102 -4.66 23.88 -2.26
C LEU A 102 -5.89 23.08 -2.67
N GLY A 103 -6.83 23.69 -3.42
CA GLY A 103 -8.03 22.99 -3.88
C GLY A 103 -7.71 21.77 -4.74
N LEU A 104 -6.71 21.87 -5.62
CA LEU A 104 -6.28 20.73 -6.43
C LEU A 104 -5.63 19.63 -5.56
N PHE A 105 -4.80 20.01 -4.58
CA PHE A 105 -4.19 19.05 -3.66
C PHE A 105 -5.27 18.26 -2.92
N LEU A 106 -6.22 18.96 -2.28
CA LEU A 106 -7.32 18.33 -1.55
C LEU A 106 -8.15 17.42 -2.45
N TYR A 107 -8.50 17.89 -3.65
CA TYR A 107 -9.25 17.10 -4.62
C TYR A 107 -8.49 15.82 -5.02
N LEU A 108 -7.25 15.95 -5.48
CA LEU A 108 -6.47 14.82 -5.97
C LEU A 108 -6.22 13.78 -4.89
N VAL A 109 -5.76 14.21 -3.70
CA VAL A 109 -5.46 13.28 -2.59
C VAL A 109 -6.73 12.60 -2.09
N THR A 110 -7.84 13.34 -1.94
CA THR A 110 -9.11 12.78 -1.46
C THR A 110 -9.69 11.77 -2.44
N VAL A 111 -9.75 12.13 -3.74
CA VAL A 111 -10.29 11.24 -4.78
C VAL A 111 -9.41 10.01 -4.95
N TRP A 112 -8.09 10.19 -5.01
CA TRP A 112 -7.14 9.09 -5.09
C TRP A 112 -7.26 8.15 -3.88
N ALA A 113 -7.33 8.71 -2.67
CA ALA A 113 -7.45 7.92 -1.44
C ALA A 113 -8.79 7.17 -1.37
N ALA A 114 -9.90 7.80 -1.79
CA ALA A 114 -11.20 7.16 -1.84
C ALA A 114 -11.20 5.97 -2.83
N LEU A 115 -10.71 6.19 -4.05
CA LEU A 115 -10.66 5.15 -5.08
C LEU A 115 -9.74 3.99 -4.68
N THR A 116 -8.54 4.31 -4.20
CA THR A 116 -7.56 3.32 -3.74
C THR A 116 -8.07 2.55 -2.53
N GLY A 117 -8.64 3.25 -1.54
CA GLY A 117 -9.24 2.64 -0.36
C GLY A 117 -10.37 1.68 -0.70
N ILE A 118 -11.28 2.06 -1.61
CA ILE A 118 -12.37 1.20 -2.08
C ILE A 118 -11.83 -0.05 -2.78
N LEU A 119 -10.84 0.10 -3.67
CA LEU A 119 -10.26 -1.03 -4.40
C LEU A 119 -9.56 -2.03 -3.46
N GLU A 120 -8.81 -1.54 -2.48
CA GLU A 120 -8.15 -2.41 -1.49
C GLU A 120 -9.16 -3.09 -0.55
N LEU A 121 -10.18 -2.35 -0.08
CA LEU A 121 -11.28 -2.92 0.70
C LEU A 121 -12.02 -4.00 -0.08
N TYR A 122 -12.35 -3.75 -1.35
CA TYR A 122 -13.03 -4.71 -2.20
C TYR A 122 -12.19 -5.97 -2.42
N ASN A 123 -10.89 -5.83 -2.73
CA ASN A 123 -9.97 -6.96 -2.85
C ASN A 123 -9.89 -7.76 -1.54
N GLY A 124 -9.77 -7.07 -0.41
CA GLY A 124 -9.68 -7.68 0.91
C GLY A 124 -10.94 -8.45 1.33
N VAL A 125 -12.14 -7.90 1.07
CA VAL A 125 -13.40 -8.61 1.33
C VAL A 125 -13.53 -9.82 0.41
N ARG A 126 -13.22 -9.64 -0.88
CA ARG A 126 -13.40 -10.67 -1.91
C ARG A 126 -12.47 -11.88 -1.72
N GLU A 127 -11.22 -11.64 -1.32
CA GLU A 127 -10.22 -12.69 -1.08
C GLU A 127 -10.14 -13.11 0.39
N ARG A 128 -11.09 -12.68 1.24
CA ARG A 128 -11.15 -13.09 2.64
C ARG A 128 -11.26 -14.61 2.76
N GLY A 129 -10.35 -15.20 3.52
CA GLY A 129 -10.25 -16.66 3.70
C GLY A 129 -9.66 -17.41 2.50
N ARG A 130 -9.25 -16.71 1.44
CA ARG A 130 -8.65 -17.29 0.22
C ARG A 130 -7.20 -16.87 0.02
N ASP A 131 -6.83 -15.69 0.49
CA ASP A 131 -5.47 -15.16 0.43
C ASP A 131 -5.03 -14.67 1.82
N ALA A 132 -3.78 -14.95 2.19
CA ALA A 132 -3.18 -14.45 3.43
C ALA A 132 -3.06 -12.92 3.42
N ALA A 133 -2.88 -12.31 2.24
CA ALA A 133 -2.75 -10.87 2.08
C ALA A 133 -4.10 -10.11 2.22
N ALA A 134 -5.24 -10.81 2.24
CA ALA A 134 -6.56 -10.18 2.26
C ALA A 134 -6.78 -9.26 3.47
N ARG A 135 -6.28 -9.66 4.66
CA ARG A 135 -6.37 -8.85 5.88
C ARG A 135 -5.57 -7.55 5.76
N ASP A 136 -4.39 -7.62 5.14
CA ASP A 136 -3.53 -6.45 4.97
C ASP A 136 -4.13 -5.45 3.99
N TRP A 137 -4.78 -5.94 2.91
CA TRP A 137 -5.52 -5.08 1.99
C TRP A 137 -6.74 -4.44 2.67
N LEU A 138 -7.48 -5.17 3.51
CA LEU A 138 -8.59 -4.59 4.26
C LEU A 138 -8.14 -3.44 5.17
N ILE A 139 -7.05 -3.64 5.92
CA ILE A 139 -6.54 -2.63 6.86
C ILE A 139 -5.99 -1.43 6.10
N THR A 140 -5.17 -1.65 5.07
CA THR A 140 -4.61 -0.57 4.25
C THR A 140 -5.71 0.22 3.55
N GLY A 141 -6.70 -0.48 2.98
CA GLY A 141 -7.84 0.14 2.33
C GLY A 141 -8.70 0.95 3.30
N ALA A 142 -8.93 0.44 4.51
CA ALA A 142 -9.64 1.17 5.56
C ALA A 142 -8.89 2.44 5.99
N LEU A 143 -7.58 2.36 6.24
CA LEU A 143 -6.76 3.51 6.59
C LEU A 143 -6.75 4.58 5.48
N THR A 144 -6.72 4.15 4.22
CA THR A 144 -6.74 5.03 3.05
C THR A 144 -8.13 5.66 2.84
N ALA A 145 -9.20 4.91 3.07
CA ALA A 145 -10.56 5.46 3.07
C ALA A 145 -10.75 6.48 4.21
N VAL A 146 -10.19 6.22 5.39
CA VAL A 146 -10.19 7.18 6.51
C VAL A 146 -9.47 8.46 6.13
N LEU A 147 -8.31 8.40 5.46
CA LEU A 147 -7.64 9.61 4.94
C LEU A 147 -8.57 10.42 4.04
N ALA A 148 -9.26 9.77 3.11
CA ALA A 148 -10.20 10.44 2.21
C ALA A 148 -11.33 11.14 2.98
N LEU A 149 -11.93 10.44 3.96
CA LEU A 149 -13.00 11.00 4.79
C LEU A 149 -12.49 12.18 5.63
N VAL A 150 -11.33 12.05 6.25
CA VAL A 150 -10.75 13.12 7.07
C VAL A 150 -10.47 14.34 6.21
N LEU A 151 -9.86 14.20 5.03
CA LEU A 151 -9.60 15.32 4.13
C LEU A 151 -10.86 15.96 3.56
N LEU A 152 -11.94 15.19 3.38
CA LEU A 152 -13.22 15.71 2.90
C LEU A 152 -13.88 16.66 3.91
N PHE A 153 -13.72 16.40 5.21
CA PHE A 153 -14.33 17.19 6.28
C PHE A 153 -13.36 18.12 7.01
N ALA A 154 -12.06 17.97 6.80
CA ALA A 154 -11.06 18.83 7.41
C ALA A 154 -11.17 20.26 6.87
N PRO A 155 -10.85 21.28 7.70
CA PRO A 155 -10.66 22.64 7.23
C PRO A 155 -9.66 22.69 6.08
N ALA A 156 -9.92 23.55 5.09
CA ALA A 156 -9.04 23.76 3.95
C ALA A 156 -7.79 24.55 4.37
N ASP A 157 -6.86 23.85 5.00
CA ASP A 157 -5.57 24.35 5.46
C ASP A 157 -4.43 23.48 4.92
N ALA A 158 -3.40 24.11 4.34
CA ALA A 158 -2.31 23.40 3.69
C ALA A 158 -1.45 22.64 4.70
N VAL A 159 -1.18 23.23 5.87
CA VAL A 159 -0.37 22.59 6.92
C VAL A 159 -1.05 21.32 7.40
N LEU A 160 -2.34 21.40 7.73
CA LEU A 160 -3.15 20.28 8.18
C LEU A 160 -3.28 19.20 7.10
N ALA A 161 -3.62 19.57 5.87
CA ALA A 161 -3.86 18.59 4.81
C ALA A 161 -2.59 17.81 4.43
N ILE A 162 -1.46 18.51 4.30
CA ILE A 162 -0.17 17.89 4.00
C ILE A 162 0.31 17.04 5.20
N GLY A 163 0.11 17.54 6.42
CA GLY A 163 0.41 16.81 7.65
C GLY A 163 -0.41 15.53 7.81
N LEU A 164 -1.71 15.56 7.49
CA LEU A 164 -2.59 14.39 7.51
C LEU A 164 -2.18 13.34 6.48
N PHE A 165 -1.80 13.77 5.28
CA PHE A 165 -1.23 12.88 4.27
C PHE A 165 0.08 12.24 4.75
N GLY A 166 0.98 13.03 5.35
CA GLY A 166 2.22 12.52 5.95
C GLY A 166 1.96 11.52 7.08
N ALA A 167 1.03 11.82 7.99
CA ALA A 167 0.66 10.94 9.10
C ALA A 167 0.09 9.61 8.59
N TRP A 168 -0.83 9.67 7.60
CA TRP A 168 -1.33 8.47 6.93
C TRP A 168 -0.19 7.65 6.30
N ALA A 169 0.75 8.32 5.62
CA ALA A 169 1.88 7.65 4.98
C ALA A 169 2.81 6.95 5.99
N VAL A 170 3.02 7.53 7.19
CA VAL A 170 3.72 6.84 8.29
C VAL A 170 2.96 5.58 8.71
N ILE A 171 1.67 5.70 9.01
CA ILE A 171 0.87 4.59 9.55
C ILE A 171 0.84 3.44 8.54
N VAL A 172 0.52 3.72 7.28
CA VAL A 172 0.49 2.72 6.21
C VAL A 172 1.88 2.17 5.94
N GLY A 173 2.91 3.01 5.91
CA GLY A 173 4.29 2.59 5.68
C GLY A 173 4.80 1.63 6.75
N VAL A 174 4.56 1.94 8.04
CA VAL A 174 4.92 1.05 9.15
C VAL A 174 4.13 -0.26 9.08
N PHE A 175 2.81 -0.17 8.86
CA PHE A 175 1.94 -1.34 8.78
C PHE A 175 2.40 -2.31 7.68
N GLN A 176 2.65 -1.80 6.47
CA GLN A 176 3.13 -2.59 5.35
C GLN A 176 4.56 -3.10 5.55
N GLY A 177 5.43 -2.32 6.21
CA GLY A 177 6.79 -2.75 6.54
C GLY A 177 6.80 -3.94 7.48
N ILE A 178 5.94 -3.93 8.50
CA ILE A 178 5.74 -5.08 9.41
C ILE A 178 5.19 -6.28 8.63
N GLY A 179 4.12 -6.09 7.84
CA GLY A 179 3.53 -7.16 7.04
C GLY A 179 4.54 -7.81 6.08
N ALA A 180 5.38 -7.00 5.43
CA ALA A 180 6.46 -7.49 4.58
C ALA A 180 7.50 -8.31 5.34
N ALA A 181 7.92 -7.87 6.53
CA ALA A 181 8.86 -8.61 7.36
C ALA A 181 8.28 -9.96 7.82
N THR A 182 7.00 -10.00 8.21
CA THR A 182 6.29 -11.22 8.58
C THR A 182 6.21 -12.20 7.41
N LEU A 183 5.82 -11.75 6.22
CA LEU A 183 5.75 -12.60 5.03
C LEU A 183 7.13 -13.12 4.59
N ARG A 184 8.17 -12.29 4.71
CA ARG A 184 9.56 -12.69 4.41
C ARG A 184 10.07 -13.75 5.37
N GLY A 185 9.73 -13.67 6.66
CA GLY A 185 10.05 -14.70 7.65
C GLY A 185 9.43 -16.05 7.28
N ALA A 186 8.12 -16.06 7.05
CA ALA A 186 7.40 -17.28 6.66
C ALA A 186 7.90 -17.92 5.35
N ALA A 187 8.47 -17.14 4.43
CA ALA A 187 9.08 -17.66 3.20
C ALA A 187 10.45 -18.34 3.44
N ARG A 188 11.21 -17.90 4.45
CA ARG A 188 12.52 -18.49 4.79
C ARG A 188 12.38 -19.84 5.46
N ASP A 189 11.44 -19.98 6.38
CA ASP A 189 11.21 -21.20 7.17
C ASP A 189 10.76 -22.39 6.30
N ARG A 190 10.23 -22.12 5.10
CA ARG A 190 9.81 -23.15 4.13
C ARG A 190 10.94 -23.68 3.26
N THR A 191 12.18 -23.20 3.42
CA THR A 191 13.34 -23.73 2.70
C THR A 191 13.91 -24.92 3.50
N PRO A 192 13.73 -26.19 3.08
CA PRO A 192 14.25 -27.32 3.83
C PRO A 192 15.78 -27.31 3.76
N SER A 193 16.43 -27.45 4.91
CA SER A 193 17.86 -27.74 4.99
C SER A 193 18.14 -29.17 4.52
N HIS A 194 18.05 -29.44 3.22
CA HIS A 194 18.57 -30.65 2.61
C HIS A 194 20.10 -30.52 2.48
N GLY A 195 20.84 -30.92 3.51
CA GLY A 195 22.30 -30.88 3.42
C GLY A 195 23.12 -31.29 4.64
N ALA A 196 22.57 -32.00 5.63
CA ALA A 196 23.34 -32.39 6.82
C ALA A 196 23.10 -33.83 7.32
N GLU A 197 22.53 -34.71 6.50
CA GLU A 197 22.40 -36.14 6.83
C GLU A 197 22.82 -37.01 5.64
N SER A 198 24.09 -36.94 5.26
CA SER A 198 24.76 -38.04 4.54
C SER A 198 26.23 -38.06 4.94
N GLY A 199 26.53 -38.76 6.01
CA GLY A 199 27.89 -38.87 6.55
C GLY A 199 27.91 -39.76 7.78
N SER A 200 27.53 -41.02 7.62
CA SER A 200 27.80 -42.10 8.57
C SER A 200 28.24 -43.32 7.78
#